data_AF-A0A0B6Y7M5-F1
#
_entry.id   AF-A0A0B6Y7M5-F1
#
_cell.length_a   1.000
_cell.length_b   1.000
_cell.length_c   1.000
_cell.angle_alpha   90.00
_cell.angle_beta   90.00
_cell.angle_gamma   90.00
#
_symmetry.space_group_name_H-M   'P 1'
#
loop_
_entity.id
_entity.type
_entity.pdbx_description
1 polymer ?
#
loop_
_entity_poly.entity_id
_entity_poly.type
_entity_poly.pdbx_seq_one_letter_code
_entity_poly.pdbx_strand_id
1 'polypeptide(L)'
;MELKIWVDGIQRVVCGASYTTTCQDVVLALASAMGRTGRFTLVEKWRDSERPLIPSECPLHSLHKWGEYAGEVSYYLVHAEVERF
;
A
#
# COMPACT_ATOMS: atom_id res chain seq x y z
N MET A 1 11.33 -1.00 8.94
CA MET A 1 10.07 -0.35 9.38
C MET A 1 8.93 -1.34 9.16
N GLU A 2 7.79 -1.10 9.79
CA GLU A 2 6.59 -1.93 9.66
C GLU A 2 5.49 -1.13 8.97
N LEU A 3 4.91 -1.69 7.91
CA LEU A 3 3.83 -1.06 7.15
C LEU A 3 2.54 -1.85 7.37
N LYS A 4 1.53 -1.18 7.94
CA LYS A 4 0.19 -1.76 8.16
C LYS A 4 -0.66 -1.52 6.92
N ILE A 5 -1.09 -2.61 6.30
CA ILE A 5 -1.81 -2.61 5.03
C ILE A 5 -3.05 -3.50 5.18
N TRP A 6 -4.21 -2.93 4.90
CA TRP A 6 -5.50 -3.62 4.86
C TRP A 6 -5.63 -4.37 3.55
N VAL A 7 -5.96 -5.65 3.64
CA VAL A 7 -6.24 -6.50 2.48
C VAL A 7 -7.47 -7.32 2.76
N ASP A 8 -8.51 -7.18 1.92
CA ASP A 8 -9.74 -7.98 2.02
C ASP A 8 -10.41 -7.83 3.43
N GLY A 9 -10.31 -6.64 4.03
CA GLY A 9 -10.81 -6.38 5.39
C GLY A 9 -9.91 -6.90 6.53
N ILE A 10 -8.75 -7.48 6.22
CA ILE A 10 -7.78 -7.97 7.21
C ILE A 10 -6.54 -7.08 7.20
N GLN A 11 -6.15 -6.55 8.35
CA GLN A 11 -4.91 -5.80 8.48
C GLN A 11 -3.70 -6.74 8.48
N ARG A 12 -2.79 -6.55 7.53
CA ARG A 12 -1.52 -7.25 7.41
C ARG A 12 -0.35 -6.30 7.69
N VAL A 13 0.74 -6.84 8.23
CA VAL A 13 1.95 -6.08 8.51
C VAL A 13 3.06 -6.55 7.59
N VAL A 14 3.65 -5.63 6.84
CA VAL A 14 4.84 -5.88 6.03
C VAL A 14 6.06 -5.42 6.81
N CYS A 15 6.88 -6.37 7.23
CA CYS A 15 8.15 -6.11 7.89
C CYS A 15 9.27 -5.97 6.85
N GLY A 16 10.24 -5.08 7.13
CA GLY A 16 11.43 -4.92 6.30
C GLY A 16 11.32 -3.88 5.17
N ALA A 17 10.21 -3.14 5.11
CA ALA A 17 10.11 -2.00 4.19
C ALA A 17 11.11 -0.89 4.56
N SER A 18 11.72 -0.30 3.53
CA SER A 18 12.70 0.78 3.60
C SER A 18 12.37 1.89 2.58
N TYR A 19 13.05 3.04 2.67
CA TYR A 19 12.85 4.15 1.73
C TYR A 19 13.21 3.84 0.27
N THR A 20 13.85 2.69 0.00
CA THR A 20 14.13 2.19 -1.34
C THR A 20 13.08 1.20 -1.83
N THR A 21 12.20 0.73 -0.94
CA THR A 21 11.10 -0.17 -1.30
C THR A 21 10.00 0.64 -1.99
N THR A 22 9.69 0.30 -3.23
CA THR A 22 8.62 0.96 -3.98
C THR A 22 7.25 0.35 -3.63
N CYS A 23 6.16 1.06 -3.97
CA CYS A 23 4.82 0.51 -3.83
C CYS A 23 4.67 -0.80 -4.62
N GLN A 24 5.33 -0.90 -5.78
CA GLN A 24 5.36 -2.12 -6.57
C GLN A 24 6.02 -3.29 -5.83
N ASP A 25 7.17 -3.08 -5.16
CA ASP A 25 7.83 -4.12 -4.36
C ASP A 25 6.92 -4.61 -3.22
N VAL A 26 6.27 -3.68 -2.51
CA VAL A 26 5.35 -4.03 -1.41
C VAL A 26 4.15 -4.81 -1.93
N VAL A 27 3.54 -4.35 -3.02
CA VAL A 27 2.44 -5.04 -3.70
C VAL A 27 2.87 -6.44 -4.11
N LEU A 28 4.03 -6.59 -4.74
CA LEU A 28 4.53 -7.88 -5.21
C LEU A 28 4.79 -8.83 -4.05
N ALA A 29 5.40 -8.34 -2.97
CA ALA A 29 5.65 -9.12 -1.75
C ALA A 29 4.33 -9.58 -1.11
N LEU A 30 3.34 -8.70 -0.99
CA LEU A 30 2.02 -9.02 -0.46
C LEU A 30 1.29 -10.02 -1.34
N ALA A 31 1.21 -9.76 -2.64
CA ALA A 31 0.54 -10.62 -3.61
C ALA A 31 1.15 -12.04 -3.59
N SER A 32 2.49 -12.13 -3.60
CA SER A 32 3.23 -13.39 -3.48
C SER A 32 2.95 -14.11 -2.17
N ALA A 33 3.01 -13.41 -1.02
CA ALA A 33 2.72 -13.99 0.29
C ALA A 33 1.25 -14.44 0.46
N MET A 34 0.34 -13.85 -0.31
CA MET A 34 -1.08 -14.22 -0.33
C MET A 34 -1.40 -15.30 -1.38
N GLY A 35 -0.47 -15.64 -2.27
CA GLY A 35 -0.73 -16.48 -3.43
C GLY A 35 -1.72 -15.86 -4.42
N ARG A 36 -1.86 -14.52 -4.41
CA ARG A 36 -2.73 -13.80 -5.34
C ARG A 36 -1.87 -13.25 -6.49
N THR A 37 -2.34 -13.42 -7.72
CA THR A 37 -1.69 -12.90 -8.92
C THR A 37 -2.58 -11.88 -9.59
N GLY A 38 -2.00 -10.79 -10.08
CA GLY A 38 -2.76 -9.69 -10.66
C GLY A 38 -2.04 -8.36 -10.50
N ARG A 39 -2.66 -7.31 -11.03
CA ARG A 39 -2.20 -5.94 -10.85
C ARG A 39 -2.89 -5.40 -9.61
N PHE A 40 -2.12 -4.94 -8.64
CA PHE A 40 -2.65 -4.29 -7.44
C PHE A 40 -2.03 -2.91 -7.31
N THR A 41 -2.78 -2.04 -6.66
CA THR A 41 -2.34 -0.69 -6.30
C THR A 41 -2.47 -0.55 -4.79
N LEU A 42 -1.51 0.15 -4.20
CA LEU A 42 -1.61 0.58 -2.81
C LEU A 42 -2.41 1.89 -2.78
N VAL A 43 -3.40 1.97 -1.91
CA VAL A 43 -4.20 3.18 -1.69
C VAL A 43 -3.94 3.65 -0.27
N GLU A 44 -3.57 4.90 -0.10
CA GLU A 44 -3.52 5.54 1.21
C GLU A 44 -4.89 6.17 1.51
N LYS A 45 -5.46 5.85 2.67
CA LYS A 45 -6.68 6.48 3.18
C LYS A 45 -6.35 7.26 4.43
N TRP A 46 -6.76 8.50 4.45
CA TRP A 46 -6.71 9.36 5.62
C TRP A 46 -8.06 10.01 5.83
N ARG A 47 -8.69 9.70 6.98
CA ARG A 47 -10.05 10.14 7.32
C ARG A 47 -11.05 9.78 6.21
N ASP A 48 -11.45 10.76 5.41
CA ASP A 48 -12.40 10.63 4.31
C ASP A 48 -11.71 10.62 2.93
N SER A 49 -10.41 10.89 2.87
CA SER A 49 -9.66 11.00 1.62
C SER A 49 -8.95 9.69 1.30
N GLU A 50 -9.24 9.12 0.14
CA GLU A 50 -8.54 7.94 -0.40
C GLU A 50 -7.73 8.34 -1.63
N ARG A 51 -6.46 7.94 -1.66
CA ARG A 51 -5.54 8.29 -2.75
C ARG A 51 -4.75 7.07 -3.20
N PRO A 52 -4.87 6.65 -4.47
CA PRO A 52 -4.00 5.61 -5.01
C PRO A 52 -2.56 6.11 -5.16
N LEU A 53 -1.61 5.27 -4.77
CA LEU A 53 -0.19 5.51 -4.93
C LEU A 53 0.30 4.99 -6.27
N ILE A 54 1.31 5.67 -6.81
CA ILE A 54 1.97 5.28 -8.05
C ILE A 54 2.90 4.09 -7.73
N PRO A 55 3.00 3.06 -8.60
CA PRO A 55 3.88 1.92 -8.38
C PRO A 55 5.36 2.30 -8.16
N SER A 56 5.82 3.39 -8.80
CA SER A 56 7.18 3.93 -8.67
C SER A 56 7.40 4.80 -7.43
N GLU A 57 6.36 5.20 -6.71
CA GLU A 57 6.48 5.95 -5.47
C GLU A 57 6.83 5.02 -4.30
N CYS A 58 7.50 5.56 -3.29
CA CYS A 58 7.80 4.82 -2.06
C CYS A 58 6.69 5.07 -1.01
N PRO A 59 6.03 4.02 -0.49
CA PRO A 59 4.93 4.18 0.48
C PRO A 59 5.41 4.83 1.77
N LEU A 60 6.65 4.54 2.19
CA LEU A 60 7.27 5.19 3.35
C LEU A 60 7.53 6.68 3.13
N HIS A 61 7.84 7.10 1.90
CA HIS A 61 8.01 8.52 1.60
C HIS A 61 6.64 9.23 1.62
N SER A 62 5.60 8.61 1.07
CA SER A 62 4.23 9.14 1.19
C SER A 62 3.81 9.23 2.66
N LEU A 63 4.05 8.18 3.46
CA LEU A 63 3.78 8.18 4.90
C LEU A 63 4.51 9.31 5.62
N HIS A 64 5.78 9.51 5.28
CA HIS A 64 6.60 10.56 5.89
C HIS A 64 6.10 11.97 5.53
N LYS A 65 5.55 12.18 4.33
CA LYS A 65 4.91 13.45 3.94
C LYS A 65 3.71 13.80 4.84
N TRP A 66 3.03 12.80 5.40
CA TRP A 66 1.94 13.03 6.36
C TRP A 66 2.43 13.47 7.75
N GLY A 67 3.72 13.30 8.07
CA GLY A 67 4.31 13.77 9.32
C GLY A 67 3.61 13.21 10.57
N GLU A 68 3.04 14.10 11.38
CA GLU A 68 2.29 13.74 12.60
C GLU A 68 1.02 12.90 12.31
N TYR A 69 0.42 13.07 11.13
CA TYR A 69 -0.78 12.34 10.71
C TYR A 69 -0.49 10.93 10.21
N ALA A 70 0.79 10.56 10.05
CA ALA A 70 1.19 9.24 9.56
C ALA A 70 0.57 8.08 10.38
N GLY A 71 0.31 8.29 11.68
CA GLY A 71 -0.35 7.30 12.53
C GLY A 71 -1.84 7.09 12.23
N GLU A 72 -2.51 8.07 11.63
CA GLU A 72 -3.93 8.01 11.24
C GLU A 72 -4.11 7.50 9.79
N VAL A 73 -3.04 7.49 8.98
CA VAL A 73 -3.08 7.00 7.60
C VAL A 73 -3.13 5.48 7.59
N SER A 74 -4.10 4.94 6.87
CA SER A 74 -4.26 3.50 6.66
C SER A 74 -4.02 3.16 5.19
N TYR A 75 -3.19 2.16 4.93
CA TYR A 75 -2.97 1.67 3.56
C TYR A 75 -3.92 0.53 3.24
N TYR A 76 -4.39 0.47 2.00
CA TYR A 76 -5.28 -0.54 1.48
C TYR A 76 -4.68 -1.13 0.20
N LEU A 77 -4.68 -2.45 0.10
CA LEU A 77 -4.34 -3.13 -1.14
C LEU A 77 -5.61 -3.31 -1.96
N VAL A 78 -5.68 -2.66 -3.10
CA VAL A 78 -6.80 -2.79 -4.04
C VAL A 78 -6.34 -3.47 -5.32
N HIS A 79 -7.19 -4.32 -5.90
CA HIS A 79 -6.96 -4.81 -7.25
C HIS A 79 -7.03 -3.63 -8.21
N ALA A 80 -5.95 -3.37 -8.93
CA ALA A 80 -5.95 -2.49 -10.09
C ALA A 80 -6.49 -3.29 -11.27
N GLU A 81 -7.73 -3.76 -11.17
CA GLU A 81 -8.43 -4.34 -12.30
C GLU A 81 -8.63 -3.20 -13.30
N VAL A 82 -7.95 -3.30 -14.44
CA VAL A 82 -8.19 -2.43 -15.58
C VAL A 82 -9.66 -2.62 -15.93
N GLU A 83 -10.46 -1.56 -15.82
CA GLU A 83 -11.82 -1.53 -16.35
C GLU A 83 -11.75 -2.07 -17.79
N ARG A 84 -12.16 -3.33 -17.97
CA ARG A 84 -12.41 -3.91 -19.27
C ARG A 84 -13.74 -3.34 -19.73
N PHE A 85 -13.68 -2.28 -20.53
CA PHE A 85 -14.72 -1.92 -21.49
C PHE A 85 -14.11 -1.94 -22.88
#